data_AF-A0A7W4HUS0-F1
#
_entry.id   AF-A0A7W4HUS0-F1
#
_cell.length_a   1.000
_cell.length_b   1.000
_cell.length_c   1.000
_cell.angle_alpha   90.00
_cell.angle_beta   90.00
_cell.angle_gamma   90.00
#
_symmetry.space_group_name_H-M   'P 1'
#
loop_
_entity.id
_entity.type
_entity.pdbx_description
1 polymer ?
#
loop_
_entity_poly.entity_id
_entity_poly.type
_entity_poly.pdbx_seq_one_letter_code
_entity_poly.pdbx_strand_id
1 'polypeptide(L)'
;MNKRGFTLVEILVVVAVLAILVSASVVGYGAWRQRAAQTELVSDLRAAAAAMTAYRTFYNGYPTSLPADYHKSENVTATLKYVASATYCIEATTRTTRGLVYHVKGSESEPKEGGCDAYQAQSGENESRATDGVLRYCHVIRAVEPTQPAVCEPELQR
;
A
#
# COMPACT_ATOMS: atom_id res chain seq x y z
N MET A 1 -17.23 -52.22 -32.33
CA MET A 1 -16.64 -50.97 -31.79
C MET A 1 -15.44 -51.33 -30.93
N ASN A 2 -14.22 -51.13 -31.43
CA ASN A 2 -12.99 -51.49 -30.72
C ASN A 2 -12.57 -50.35 -29.79
N LYS A 3 -12.85 -50.51 -28.50
CA LYS A 3 -12.31 -49.63 -27.45
C LYS A 3 -10.86 -50.02 -27.21
N ARG A 4 -9.92 -49.21 -27.70
CA ARG A 4 -8.49 -49.31 -27.31
C ARG A 4 -8.37 -48.67 -25.92
N GLY A 5 -8.04 -49.48 -24.92
CA GLY A 5 -7.73 -49.02 -23.57
C GLY A 5 -6.30 -48.50 -23.48
N PHE A 6 -6.09 -47.47 -22.66
CA PHE A 6 -4.76 -47.00 -22.27
C PHE A 6 -3.99 -48.12 -21.59
N THR A 7 -2.69 -48.25 -21.88
CA THR A 7 -1.87 -49.27 -21.23
C THR A 7 -1.44 -48.81 -19.82
N LEU A 8 -1.30 -49.75 -18.88
CA LEU A 8 -0.87 -49.43 -17.51
C LEU A 8 0.51 -48.74 -17.48
N VAL A 9 1.41 -49.14 -18.38
CA VAL A 9 2.76 -48.57 -18.50
C VAL A 9 2.70 -47.11 -18.96
N GLU A 10 1.77 -46.81 -19.86
CA GLU A 10 1.59 -45.46 -20.41
C GLU A 10 1.09 -44.48 -19.35
N ILE A 11 0.21 -44.93 -18.45
CA ILE A 11 -0.18 -44.11 -17.29
C ILE A 11 0.98 -43.99 -16.28
N LEU A 12 1.78 -45.05 -16.08
CA LEU A 12 2.89 -45.05 -15.12
C LEU A 12 3.98 -44.02 -15.48
N VAL A 13 4.39 -43.97 -16.76
CA VAL A 13 5.40 -43.00 -17.21
C VAL A 13 4.86 -41.57 -17.12
N VAL A 14 3.58 -41.36 -17.44
CA VAL A 14 2.97 -40.02 -17.38
C VAL A 14 2.94 -39.48 -15.95
N VAL A 15 2.53 -40.28 -14.96
CA VAL A 15 2.52 -39.82 -13.57
C VAL A 15 3.93 -39.61 -13.02
N ALA A 16 4.92 -40.40 -13.46
CA ALA A 16 6.32 -40.20 -13.09
C ALA A 16 6.85 -38.85 -13.60
N VAL A 17 6.57 -38.49 -14.86
CA VAL A 17 6.98 -37.20 -15.42
C VAL A 17 6.22 -36.04 -14.77
N LEU A 18 4.91 -36.17 -14.53
CA LEU A 18 4.11 -35.14 -13.86
C LEU A 18 4.61 -34.86 -12.43
N ALA A 19 5.01 -35.89 -11.69
CA ALA A 19 5.57 -35.72 -10.34
C ALA A 19 6.83 -34.85 -10.34
N ILE A 20 7.72 -35.07 -11.32
CA ILE A 20 8.94 -34.26 -11.48
C ILE A 20 8.59 -32.80 -11.79
N LEU A 21 7.67 -32.55 -12.74
CA LEU A 21 7.28 -31.20 -13.14
C LEU A 21 6.62 -30.41 -12.00
N VAL A 22 5.73 -31.05 -11.24
CA VAL A 22 5.05 -30.40 -10.10
C VAL A 22 6.07 -30.06 -9.01
N SER A 23 6.98 -30.98 -8.69
CA SER A 23 7.99 -30.75 -7.65
C SER A 23 8.87 -29.52 -7.94
N ALA A 24 9.32 -29.37 -9.20
CA ALA A 24 10.12 -28.23 -9.62
C ALA A 24 9.34 -26.90 -9.60
N SER A 25 8.05 -26.94 -9.97
CA SER A 25 7.20 -25.75 -10.08
C SER A 25 6.94 -25.08 -8.72
N VAL A 26 6.92 -25.84 -7.63
CA VAL A 26 6.62 -25.30 -6.29
C VAL A 26 7.73 -24.37 -5.78
N VAL A 27 9.00 -24.61 -6.14
CA VAL A 27 10.16 -23.91 -5.56
C VAL A 27 10.21 -22.40 -5.89
N GLY A 28 9.54 -21.95 -6.97
CA GLY A 28 9.52 -20.53 -7.37
C GLY A 28 8.19 -19.80 -7.16
N TYR A 29 7.11 -20.54 -6.85
CA TYR A 29 5.75 -19.98 -6.89
C TYR A 29 5.50 -18.89 -5.85
N GLY A 30 6.09 -19.03 -4.65
CA GLY A 30 5.95 -18.03 -3.58
C GLY A 30 6.55 -16.67 -3.94
N ALA A 31 7.77 -16.65 -4.48
CA ALA A 31 8.45 -15.42 -4.88
C ALA A 31 7.72 -14.72 -6.04
N TRP A 32 7.17 -15.48 -6.99
CA TRP A 32 6.37 -14.92 -8.08
C TRP A 32 5.11 -14.22 -7.56
N ARG A 33 4.39 -14.84 -6.62
CA ARG A 33 3.21 -14.22 -6.00
C ARG A 33 3.54 -12.94 -5.24
N GLN A 34 4.65 -12.92 -4.50
CA GLN A 34 5.10 -11.72 -3.79
C GLN A 34 5.39 -10.57 -4.76
N ARG A 35 6.13 -10.83 -5.85
CA ARG A 35 6.44 -9.82 -6.87
C ARG A 35 5.20 -9.30 -7.59
N ALA A 36 4.23 -10.16 -7.88
CA ALA A 36 2.96 -9.77 -8.46
C ALA A 36 2.21 -8.80 -7.52
N ALA A 37 2.12 -9.14 -6.24
CA ALA A 37 1.48 -8.28 -5.24
C ALA A 37 2.23 -6.95 -5.03
N GLN A 38 3.57 -6.96 -5.04
CA GLN A 38 4.39 -5.73 -4.99
C GLN A 38 4.09 -4.82 -6.18
N THR A 39 4.02 -5.38 -7.39
CA THR A 39 3.75 -4.63 -8.61
C THR A 39 2.36 -4.00 -8.58
N GLU A 40 1.36 -4.75 -8.09
CA GLU A 40 -0.01 -4.28 -7.90
C GLU A 40 -0.06 -3.10 -6.91
N LEU A 41 0.59 -3.23 -5.75
CA LEU A 41 0.65 -2.15 -4.74
C LEU A 41 1.32 -0.89 -5.28
N VAL A 42 2.46 -1.03 -5.97
CA VAL A 42 3.20 0.10 -6.53
C VAL A 42 2.38 0.80 -7.62
N SER A 43 1.71 0.04 -8.48
CA SER A 43 0.84 0.60 -9.53
C SER A 43 -0.31 1.40 -8.93
N ASP A 44 -1.00 0.83 -7.94
CA ASP A 44 -2.12 1.48 -7.25
C ASP A 44 -1.68 2.75 -6.51
N LEU A 45 -0.55 2.72 -5.81
CA LEU A 45 -0.03 3.89 -5.12
C LEU A 45 0.38 5.00 -6.10
N ARG A 46 0.94 4.66 -7.28
CA ARG A 46 1.22 5.64 -8.33
C ARG A 46 -0.07 6.28 -8.86
N ALA A 47 -1.11 5.49 -9.08
CA ALA A 47 -2.42 6.01 -9.50
C ALA A 47 -3.04 6.93 -8.43
N ALA A 48 -2.96 6.54 -7.16
CA ALA A 48 -3.44 7.36 -6.05
C ALA A 48 -2.65 8.67 -5.94
N ALA A 49 -1.32 8.62 -6.05
CA ALA A 49 -0.46 9.80 -6.01
C ALA A 49 -0.74 10.76 -7.18
N ALA A 50 -0.98 10.23 -8.38
CA ALA A 50 -1.37 11.01 -9.54
C ALA A 50 -2.71 11.72 -9.31
N ALA A 51 -3.70 11.01 -8.75
CA ALA A 51 -5.00 11.60 -8.42
C ALA A 51 -4.90 12.71 -7.36
N MET A 52 -4.09 12.51 -6.31
CA MET A 52 -3.81 13.53 -5.30
C MET A 52 -3.18 14.79 -5.91
N THR A 53 -2.24 14.60 -6.83
CA THR A 53 -1.52 15.70 -7.52
C THR A 53 -2.43 16.44 -8.50
N ALA A 54 -3.29 15.71 -9.21
CA ALA A 54 -4.30 16.29 -10.08
C ALA A 54 -5.24 17.19 -9.27
N TYR A 55 -5.75 16.71 -8.12
CA TYR A 55 -6.60 17.53 -7.24
C TYR A 55 -5.89 18.80 -6.77
N ARG A 56 -4.61 18.68 -6.35
CA ARG A 56 -3.81 19.84 -5.91
C ARG A 56 -3.67 20.91 -6.99
N THR A 57 -3.55 20.50 -8.26
CA THR A 57 -3.45 21.43 -9.40
C THR A 57 -4.69 22.32 -9.53
N PHE A 58 -5.88 21.83 -9.18
CA PHE A 58 -7.13 22.58 -9.31
C PHE A 58 -7.53 23.33 -8.02
N TYR A 59 -7.21 22.79 -6.83
CA TYR A 59 -7.73 23.29 -5.55
C TYR A 59 -6.65 23.82 -4.59
N ASN A 60 -5.40 23.97 -5.06
CA ASN A 60 -4.26 24.53 -4.31
C ASN A 60 -3.97 23.83 -2.95
N GLY A 61 -4.35 22.56 -2.83
CA GLY A 61 -4.15 21.75 -1.63
C GLY A 61 -4.52 20.29 -1.88
N TYR A 62 -4.09 19.39 -0.98
CA TYR A 62 -4.44 17.98 -1.08
C TYR A 62 -5.80 17.68 -0.42
N PRO A 63 -6.57 16.73 -0.97
CA PRO A 63 -7.86 16.36 -0.39
C PRO A 63 -7.67 15.57 0.91
N THR A 64 -8.67 15.66 1.80
CA THR A 64 -8.65 14.95 3.10
C THR A 64 -9.01 13.47 3.02
N SER A 65 -9.37 13.01 1.83
CA SER A 65 -9.66 11.63 1.49
C SER A 65 -9.06 11.30 0.12
N LEU A 66 -8.92 10.01 -0.19
CA LEU A 66 -8.52 9.60 -1.54
C LEU A 66 -9.55 10.12 -2.57
N PRO A 67 -9.10 10.69 -3.70
CA PRO A 67 -9.99 11.18 -4.75
C PRO A 67 -10.90 10.08 -5.29
N ALA A 68 -12.12 10.43 -5.69
CA ALA A 68 -13.08 9.47 -6.26
C ALA A 68 -12.59 8.84 -7.57
N ASP A 69 -11.76 9.56 -8.34
CA ASP A 69 -11.18 9.10 -9.61
C ASP A 69 -10.09 8.04 -9.42
N TYR A 70 -9.63 7.82 -8.18
CA TYR A 70 -8.70 6.74 -7.88
C TYR A 70 -9.46 5.41 -7.77
N HIS A 71 -9.25 4.56 -8.77
CA HIS A 71 -9.73 3.18 -8.78
C HIS A 71 -8.65 2.23 -8.26
N LYS A 72 -8.93 1.59 -7.12
CA LYS A 72 -8.04 0.57 -6.55
C LYS A 72 -8.23 -0.79 -7.22
N SER A 73 -7.15 -1.57 -7.25
CA SER A 73 -7.16 -2.97 -7.61
C SER A 73 -7.86 -3.82 -6.54
N GLU A 74 -8.44 -4.96 -6.94
CA GLU A 74 -9.31 -5.78 -6.07
C GLU A 74 -8.61 -6.27 -4.78
N ASN A 75 -7.32 -6.60 -4.89
CA ASN A 75 -6.55 -7.14 -3.78
C ASN A 75 -5.83 -6.08 -2.97
N VAL A 76 -5.95 -4.80 -3.33
CA VAL A 76 -5.25 -3.69 -2.71
C VAL A 76 -6.20 -2.88 -1.82
N THR A 77 -5.69 -2.53 -0.64
CA THR A 77 -6.35 -1.59 0.27
C THR A 77 -5.42 -0.42 0.48
N ALA A 78 -5.68 0.67 -0.24
CA ALA A 78 -5.01 1.96 -0.05
C ALA A 78 -5.74 2.79 1.01
N THR A 79 -4.99 3.37 1.94
CA THR A 79 -5.48 4.17 3.07
C THR A 79 -4.63 5.42 3.18
N LEU A 80 -5.27 6.60 3.11
CA LEU A 80 -4.62 7.85 3.42
C LEU A 80 -4.36 7.90 4.95
N LYS A 81 -3.10 8.07 5.35
CA LYS A 81 -2.72 8.11 6.78
C LYS A 81 -2.70 9.51 7.35
N TYR A 82 -2.12 10.43 6.60
CA TYR A 82 -2.10 11.84 6.95
C TYR A 82 -2.06 12.70 5.69
N VAL A 83 -2.50 13.94 5.86
CA VAL A 83 -2.47 14.98 4.83
C VAL A 83 -2.23 16.34 5.47
N ALA A 84 -1.43 17.14 4.81
CA ALA A 84 -1.17 18.55 5.10
C ALA A 84 -1.24 19.35 3.79
N SER A 85 -1.09 20.67 3.88
CA SER A 85 -1.13 21.56 2.72
C SER A 85 -0.04 21.26 1.69
N ALA A 86 1.15 20.86 2.13
CA ALA A 86 2.31 20.62 1.27
C ALA A 86 2.61 19.13 1.01
N THR A 87 2.08 18.21 1.81
CA THR A 87 2.42 16.78 1.74
C THR A 87 1.28 15.86 2.17
N TYR A 88 1.41 14.58 1.87
CA TYR A 88 0.50 13.52 2.29
C TYR A 88 1.29 12.21 2.40
N CYS A 89 0.68 11.20 3.02
CA CYS A 89 1.16 9.83 2.91
C CYS A 89 0.01 8.84 2.81
N ILE A 90 0.09 7.97 1.82
CA ILE A 90 -0.86 6.89 1.58
C ILE A 90 -0.13 5.58 1.77
N GLU A 91 -0.72 4.67 2.54
CA GLU A 91 -0.27 3.28 2.62
C GLU A 91 -1.16 2.39 1.77
N ALA A 92 -0.56 1.39 1.12
CA ALA A 92 -1.28 0.30 0.50
C ALA A 92 -0.83 -1.03 1.09
N THR A 93 -1.81 -1.88 1.36
CA THR A 93 -1.62 -3.26 1.80
C THR A 93 -2.36 -4.21 0.87
N THR A 94 -1.90 -5.45 0.77
CA THR A 94 -2.52 -6.47 -0.08
C THR A 94 -3.17 -7.58 0.74
N ARG A 95 -4.29 -8.11 0.24
CA ARG A 95 -4.99 -9.25 0.85
C ARG A 95 -4.33 -10.59 0.53
N THR A 96 -3.56 -10.66 -0.56
CA THR A 96 -3.00 -11.92 -1.08
C THR A 96 -1.67 -12.30 -0.43
N THR A 97 -0.92 -11.31 0.07
CA THR A 97 0.41 -11.48 0.68
C THR A 97 0.47 -10.72 2.01
N ARG A 98 0.46 -11.45 3.12
CA ARG A 98 0.51 -10.83 4.46
C ARG A 98 1.85 -10.15 4.71
N GLY A 99 1.80 -9.01 5.41
CA GLY A 99 2.99 -8.26 5.83
C GLY A 99 3.57 -7.34 4.76
N LEU A 100 3.05 -7.38 3.52
CA LEU A 100 3.51 -6.50 2.46
C LEU A 100 2.79 -5.14 2.55
N VAL A 101 3.56 -4.11 2.89
CA VAL A 101 3.08 -2.73 3.03
C VAL A 101 3.97 -1.82 2.19
N TYR A 102 3.34 -0.97 1.40
CA TYR A 102 4.02 0.09 0.66
C TYR A 102 3.38 1.42 1.00
N HIS A 103 4.15 2.50 0.85
CA HIS A 103 3.64 3.84 1.00
C HIS A 103 4.15 4.77 -0.11
N VAL A 104 3.44 5.86 -0.32
CA VAL A 104 3.88 6.97 -1.17
C VAL A 104 3.63 8.29 -0.46
N LYS A 105 4.63 9.17 -0.47
CA LYS A 105 4.56 10.51 0.10
C LYS A 105 4.47 11.54 -1.01
N GLY A 106 3.85 12.69 -0.75
CA GLY A 106 3.76 13.79 -1.72
C GLY A 106 5.11 14.35 -2.18
N SER A 107 6.17 14.17 -1.39
CA SER A 107 7.55 14.55 -1.72
C SER A 107 8.32 13.48 -2.49
N GLU A 108 7.71 12.33 -2.77
CA GLU A 108 8.36 11.18 -3.38
C GLU A 108 7.66 10.79 -4.69
N SER A 109 8.45 10.55 -5.73
CA SER A 109 7.94 10.15 -7.05
C SER A 109 7.64 8.65 -7.16
N GLU A 110 8.18 7.84 -6.25
CA GLU A 110 8.05 6.39 -6.31
C GLU A 110 7.57 5.82 -4.97
N PRO A 111 6.63 4.86 -4.98
CA PRO A 111 6.23 4.14 -3.78
C PRO A 111 7.39 3.32 -3.20
N LYS A 112 7.53 3.33 -1.88
CA LYS A 112 8.55 2.60 -1.14
C LYS A 112 7.94 1.54 -0.24
N GLU A 113 8.72 0.51 0.07
CA GLU A 113 8.32 -0.51 1.04
C GLU A 113 8.31 0.07 2.46
N GLY A 114 7.36 -0.40 3.28
CA GLY A 114 7.13 0.06 4.64
C GLY A 114 5.85 0.89 4.79
N GLY A 115 5.48 1.16 6.04
CA GLY A 115 4.36 2.05 6.36
C GLY A 115 4.73 3.52 6.25
N CYS A 116 3.73 4.37 6.29
CA CYS A 116 3.89 5.79 6.55
C CYS A 116 4.44 5.96 7.97
N ASP A 117 5.51 6.73 8.09
CA ASP A 117 5.97 7.20 9.40
C ASP A 117 4.87 8.00 10.10
N ALA A 118 4.95 8.10 11.43
CA ALA A 118 4.14 9.06 12.16
C ALA A 118 4.41 10.48 11.61
N TYR A 119 3.35 11.22 11.28
CA TYR A 119 3.51 12.58 10.78
C TYR A 119 4.16 13.46 11.85
N GLN A 120 5.37 13.93 11.60
CA GLN A 120 6.02 14.96 12.41
C GLN A 120 5.82 16.31 11.71
N ALA A 121 4.99 17.17 12.31
CA ALA A 121 4.78 18.53 11.81
C ALA A 121 6.12 19.27 11.78
N GLN A 122 6.49 19.83 10.62
CA GLN A 122 7.67 20.68 10.53
C GLN A 122 7.39 22.04 11.18
N SER A 123 8.41 22.62 11.82
CA SER A 123 8.32 23.94 12.45
C SER A 123 7.85 25.01 11.45
N GLY A 124 6.57 25.36 11.48
CA GLY A 124 5.94 26.33 10.58
C GLY A 124 4.66 25.85 9.87
N GLU A 125 4.29 24.57 10.01
CA GLU A 125 3.04 24.02 9.49
C GLU A 125 2.01 23.89 10.64
N ASN A 126 0.90 24.63 10.57
CA ASN A 126 -0.05 24.76 11.69
C ASN A 126 -1.18 23.72 11.71
N GLU A 127 -1.26 22.82 10.73
CA GLU A 127 -2.42 21.93 10.57
C GLU A 127 -2.01 20.54 10.07
N SER A 128 -2.31 19.51 10.86
CA SER A 128 -2.16 18.10 10.47
C SER A 128 -3.52 17.42 10.65
N ARG A 129 -4.16 16.97 9.57
CA ARG A 129 -5.52 16.40 9.66
C ARG A 129 -5.45 14.88 9.58
N ALA A 130 -5.86 14.21 10.64
CA ALA A 130 -6.03 12.75 10.66
C ALA A 130 -7.27 12.36 9.84
N THR A 131 -7.21 11.21 9.16
CA THR A 131 -8.23 10.74 8.21
C THR A 131 -9.55 10.26 8.83
N ASP A 132 -9.68 10.31 10.16
CA ASP A 132 -10.93 9.98 10.86
C ASP A 132 -11.92 11.16 10.93
N GLY A 133 -11.71 12.20 10.11
CA GLY A 133 -12.51 13.43 10.12
C GLY A 133 -12.31 14.34 11.34
N VAL A 134 -11.65 13.83 12.39
CA VAL A 134 -11.31 14.57 13.62
C VAL A 134 -10.09 15.46 13.37
N LEU A 135 -10.30 16.78 13.49
CA LEU A 135 -9.21 17.75 13.62
C LEU A 135 -8.45 17.42 14.92
N ARG A 136 -7.29 16.78 14.81
CA ARG A 136 -6.33 16.69 15.92
C ARG A 136 -5.33 17.82 15.72
N TYR A 137 -5.58 18.95 16.37
CA TYR A 137 -4.59 20.03 16.43
C TYR A 137 -3.35 19.51 17.17
N CYS A 138 -2.25 19.29 16.44
CA CYS A 138 -0.95 19.07 17.08
C CYS A 138 -0.32 20.43 17.36
N HIS A 139 -0.30 20.85 18.62
CA HIS A 139 0.43 22.05 19.01
C HIS A 139 1.93 21.73 19.13
N VAL A 140 2.77 22.32 18.28
CA VAL A 140 4.22 22.12 18.32
C VAL A 140 4.80 22.94 19.48
N ILE A 141 5.24 22.29 20.57
CA ILE A 141 6.10 22.93 21.57
C ILE A 141 7.55 22.70 21.13
N ARG A 142 8.34 23.77 21.01
CA ARG A 142 9.68 23.77 20.39
C ARG A 142 10.67 22.79 21.04
N ALA A 143 11.59 22.32 20.18
CA ALA A 143 12.78 21.50 20.43
C ALA A 143 12.51 20.16 21.14
N VAL A 144 12.11 19.16 20.34
CA VAL A 144 12.02 17.78 20.82
C VAL A 144 13.36 17.10 20.56
N GLU A 145 14.06 16.77 21.65
CA GLU A 145 15.17 15.81 21.69
C GLU A 145 14.79 14.53 20.90
N PRO A 146 15.73 13.87 20.19
CA PRO A 146 15.44 12.80 19.22
C PRO A 146 14.84 11.50 19.80
N THR A 147 14.44 11.48 21.06
CA THR A 147 14.03 10.27 21.79
C THR A 147 12.59 10.29 22.33
N GLN A 148 11.79 11.33 22.07
CA GLN A 148 10.38 11.34 22.48
C GLN A 148 9.41 11.49 21.31
N PRO A 149 8.47 10.54 21.12
CA PRO A 149 7.40 10.70 20.14
C PRO A 149 6.47 11.84 20.57
N ALA A 150 6.06 12.68 19.62
CA ALA A 150 5.06 13.72 19.86
C ALA A 150 3.77 13.11 20.40
N VAL A 151 3.36 13.49 21.61
CA VAL A 151 2.11 13.04 22.22
C VAL A 151 0.98 13.91 21.64
N CYS A 152 0.12 13.31 20.82
CA CYS A 152 -1.05 13.96 20.27
C CYS A 152 -2.20 13.85 21.28
N GLU A 153 -2.52 14.94 21.98
CA GLU A 153 -3.67 14.97 22.88
C GLU A 153 -4.95 15.34 22.10
N PRO A 154 -6.09 14.63 22.30
CA PRO A 154 -7.35 14.98 21.65
C PRO A 154 -7.98 16.19 22.36
N GLU A 155 -7.93 17.37 21.74
CA GLU A 155 -8.77 18.51 22.15
C GLU A 155 -10.25 18.15 22.00
N LEU A 156 -10.91 17.92 23.14
CA LEU A 156 -12.35 17.76 23.24
C LEU A 156 -12.98 19.15 23.02
N GLN A 157 -13.55 19.40 21.84
CA GLN A 157 -14.24 20.66 21.55
C GLN A 157 -15.29 20.99 22.62
N ARG A 158 -15.22 22.20 23.17
CA ARG A 158 -16.26 22.80 24.02
C ARG A 158 -17.12 23.76 23.21
#